data_AF-A0A271IWR6-F1
#
_entry.id   AF-A0A271IWR6-F1
#
_cell.length_a   1.000
_cell.length_b   1.000
_cell.length_c   1.000
_cell.angle_alpha   90.00
_cell.angle_beta   90.00
_cell.angle_gamma   90.00
#
_symmetry.space_group_name_H-M   'P 1'
#
loop_
_entity.id
_entity.type
_entity.pdbx_description
1 polymer ?
#
loop_
_entity_poly.entity_id
_entity_poly.type
_entity_poly.pdbx_seq_one_letter_code
_entity_poly.pdbx_strand_id
1 'polypeptide(L)'
;MRERECEAFFEASTRSPMRTLVLLAAFPLAVSAQSVGSFSEPVTESDAPPRVCVDLESTQVCRTVDDDGEGVIEVEGAGFGGALWRASAPGIVDDVRAFRVVWGDGRSALAVAVLEGVSNGLGVATWSVHVVPEGADQPAYGFIARDFDPEGGSFATWGGEPVVWATEWMEAEDPAGRRGTGMYLVGRPFFIGADGLAPAADLPIRARRLLAEFRTEPGGPVGWLSSRAAETRRQDPARSGAPGGDAGRITSVRPGPDGFRVTWTDGATERAFVVDPWSPPADAEAARLGDRATGRLYPLAYRPADLDGRAATLGMGAGGTVTLWLD
;
A
#
# COMPACT_ATOMS: atom_id res chain seq x y z
N MET A 1 -76.21 -43.39 21.31
CA MET A 1 -76.56 -42.34 22.30
C MET A 1 -75.40 -41.36 22.32
N ARG A 2 -75.63 -40.13 21.82
CA ARG A 2 -74.72 -38.95 21.72
C ARG A 2 -73.56 -39.12 20.72
N GLU A 3 -73.56 -38.59 19.49
CA GLU A 3 -73.96 -37.29 18.91
C GLU A 3 -72.91 -36.18 19.15
N ARG A 4 -72.50 -35.54 18.02
CA ARG A 4 -71.83 -34.23 17.80
C ARG A 4 -70.30 -34.22 17.69
N GLU A 5 -69.65 -33.44 16.81
CA GLU A 5 -69.91 -32.75 15.52
C GLU A 5 -68.64 -31.91 15.23
N CYS A 6 -68.61 -31.25 14.06
CA CYS A 6 -67.69 -30.17 13.63
C CYS A 6 -66.40 -30.61 12.91
N GLU A 7 -66.36 -30.54 11.57
CA GLU A 7 -66.07 -29.34 10.73
C GLU A 7 -64.57 -29.27 10.41
N ALA A 8 -64.08 -28.88 9.23
CA ALA A 8 -64.62 -28.61 7.92
C ALA A 8 -63.41 -28.71 6.98
N PHE A 9 -63.61 -29.34 5.83
CA PHE A 9 -62.58 -29.54 4.81
C PHE A 9 -62.58 -28.30 3.91
N PHE A 10 -61.54 -27.45 3.99
CA PHE A 10 -61.37 -26.29 3.13
C PHE A 10 -60.12 -26.44 2.25
N GLU A 11 -60.33 -26.21 0.95
CA GLU A 11 -59.36 -26.28 -0.14
C GLU A 11 -58.11 -25.43 0.10
N ALA A 12 -56.93 -26.02 -0.13
CA ALA A 12 -55.69 -25.28 -0.28
C ALA A 12 -55.09 -25.52 -1.67
N SER A 13 -55.55 -24.67 -2.59
CA SER A 13 -54.91 -24.20 -3.82
C SER A 13 -53.41 -24.52 -3.98
N THR A 14 -53.11 -25.38 -4.96
CA THR A 14 -51.79 -25.58 -5.55
C THR A 14 -51.30 -24.29 -6.24
N ARG A 15 -50.47 -23.49 -5.56
CA ARG A 15 -49.65 -22.45 -6.20
C ARG A 15 -48.19 -22.85 -6.19
N SER A 16 -47.70 -23.23 -7.36
CA SER A 16 -46.27 -23.38 -7.65
C SER A 16 -45.55 -22.06 -7.32
N PRO A 17 -44.49 -22.06 -6.50
CA PRO A 17 -43.60 -20.92 -6.41
C PRO A 17 -42.79 -20.85 -7.71
N MET A 18 -43.10 -19.85 -8.54
CA MET A 18 -42.23 -19.39 -9.61
C MET A 18 -40.88 -19.03 -8.96
N ARG A 19 -39.89 -19.91 -9.13
CA ARG A 19 -38.49 -19.62 -8.85
C ARG A 19 -38.03 -18.56 -9.84
N THR A 20 -38.15 -17.29 -9.46
CA THR A 20 -37.49 -16.19 -10.14
C THR A 20 -35.99 -16.35 -9.93
N LEU A 21 -35.33 -16.90 -10.94
CA LEU A 21 -33.88 -17.00 -11.02
C LEU A 21 -33.35 -15.58 -11.29
N VAL A 22 -33.01 -14.85 -10.22
CA VAL A 22 -32.28 -13.59 -10.35
C VAL A 22 -30.85 -13.94 -10.76
N LEU A 23 -30.58 -13.93 -12.06
CA LEU A 23 -29.22 -13.85 -12.59
C LEU A 23 -28.66 -12.50 -12.17
N LEU A 24 -27.95 -12.46 -11.04
CA LEU A 24 -26.99 -11.41 -10.74
C LEU A 24 -25.93 -11.49 -11.84
N ALA A 25 -26.08 -10.66 -12.86
CA ALA A 25 -25.02 -10.35 -13.79
C ALA A 25 -23.88 -9.77 -12.95
N ALA A 26 -22.87 -10.60 -12.66
CA ALA A 26 -21.59 -10.15 -12.17
C ALA A 26 -20.96 -9.33 -13.30
N PHE A 27 -21.31 -8.05 -13.37
CA PHE A 27 -20.56 -7.11 -14.20
C PHE A 27 -19.12 -7.17 -13.68
N PRO A 28 -18.14 -7.54 -14.52
CA PRO A 28 -16.75 -7.36 -14.14
C PRO A 28 -16.59 -5.86 -13.92
N LEU A 29 -16.38 -5.46 -12.66
CA LEU A 29 -15.98 -4.11 -12.32
C LEU A 29 -14.64 -3.90 -13.04
N ALA A 30 -14.71 -3.22 -14.19
CA ALA A 30 -13.56 -2.97 -15.02
C ALA A 30 -12.66 -2.02 -14.25
N VAL A 31 -11.48 -2.51 -13.87
CA VAL A 31 -10.38 -1.65 -13.44
C VAL A 31 -9.93 -0.93 -14.70
N SER A 32 -10.28 0.36 -14.81
CA SER A 32 -9.68 1.22 -15.82
C SER A 32 -8.33 1.68 -15.28
N ALA A 33 -7.27 1.43 -16.05
CA ALA A 33 -6.02 2.15 -15.81
C ALA A 33 -6.32 3.65 -15.93
N GLN A 34 -5.87 4.46 -14.97
CA GLN A 34 -5.91 5.90 -15.17
C GLN A 34 -5.09 6.22 -16.43
N SER A 35 -5.47 7.26 -17.17
CA SER A 35 -4.48 7.95 -18.00
C SER A 35 -3.53 8.66 -17.04
N VAL A 36 -2.63 7.89 -16.45
CA VAL A 36 -1.54 8.46 -15.68
C VAL A 36 -0.69 9.16 -16.71
N GLY A 37 -0.64 10.50 -16.65
CA GLY A 37 0.35 11.24 -17.40
C GLY A 37 1.71 10.81 -16.89
N SER A 38 2.40 9.96 -17.65
CA SER A 38 3.77 9.58 -17.36
C SER A 38 4.69 10.73 -17.78
N PHE A 39 5.63 11.08 -16.92
CA PHE A 39 6.68 12.04 -17.26
C PHE A 39 7.58 11.48 -18.37
N SER A 40 8.40 12.34 -18.97
CA SER A 40 9.46 11.93 -19.90
C SER A 40 10.39 10.88 -19.29
N GLU A 41 11.14 10.17 -20.13
CA GLU A 41 12.28 9.40 -19.65
C GLU A 41 13.25 10.32 -18.89
N PRO A 42 13.94 9.80 -17.85
CA PRO A 42 14.91 10.57 -17.09
C PRO A 42 16.05 11.09 -17.98
N VAL A 43 16.36 12.37 -17.85
CA VAL A 43 17.47 13.01 -18.55
C VAL A 43 18.51 13.44 -17.52
N THR A 44 19.74 12.93 -17.66
CA THR A 44 20.88 13.36 -16.86
C THR A 44 21.43 14.68 -17.41
N GLU A 45 21.32 15.74 -16.61
CA GLU A 45 21.94 17.03 -16.88
C GLU A 45 23.43 16.98 -16.48
N SER A 46 24.27 17.64 -17.27
CA SER A 46 25.74 17.59 -17.10
C SER A 46 26.27 18.52 -16.00
N ASP A 47 25.40 19.00 -15.11
CA ASP A 47 25.75 19.90 -14.03
C ASP A 47 26.54 19.17 -12.92
N ALA A 48 27.23 19.95 -12.09
CA ALA A 48 27.94 19.44 -10.92
C ALA A 48 27.29 20.05 -9.65
N PRO A 49 26.63 19.24 -8.80
CA PRO A 49 26.43 17.78 -8.88
C PRO A 49 25.48 17.33 -10.01
N PRO A 50 25.60 16.08 -10.50
CA PRO A 50 24.73 15.54 -11.55
C PRO A 50 23.27 15.54 -11.10
N ARG A 51 22.40 16.04 -11.99
CA ARG A 51 20.95 16.17 -11.79
C ARG A 51 20.23 15.30 -12.81
N VAL A 52 19.24 14.52 -12.38
CA VAL A 52 18.38 13.75 -13.27
C VAL A 52 16.98 14.28 -13.19
N CYS A 53 16.44 14.74 -14.32
CA CYS A 53 15.14 15.37 -14.38
C CYS A 53 14.16 14.56 -15.24
N VAL A 54 12.89 14.62 -14.85
CA VAL A 54 11.76 14.14 -15.64
C VAL A 54 10.76 15.28 -15.79
N ASP A 55 10.17 15.43 -16.97
CA ASP A 55 9.21 16.50 -17.28
C ASP A 55 7.79 15.96 -17.53
N LEU A 56 6.78 16.66 -17.03
CA LEU A 56 5.37 16.48 -17.35
C LEU A 56 4.72 17.85 -17.52
N GLU A 57 4.36 18.16 -18.76
CA GLU A 57 3.76 19.45 -19.12
C GLU A 57 4.66 20.62 -18.69
N SER A 58 4.23 21.40 -17.69
CA SER A 58 4.97 22.53 -17.12
C SER A 58 5.53 22.22 -15.72
N THR A 59 5.64 20.93 -15.36
CA THR A 59 6.22 20.46 -14.10
C THR A 59 7.47 19.65 -14.39
N GLN A 60 8.57 19.98 -13.73
CA GLN A 60 9.84 19.29 -13.77
C GLN A 60 10.12 18.71 -12.39
N VAL A 61 10.51 17.44 -12.33
CA VAL A 61 10.96 16.77 -11.11
C VAL A 61 12.40 16.38 -11.30
N CYS A 62 13.27 16.91 -10.46
CA CYS A 62 14.69 16.64 -10.54
C CYS A 62 15.19 15.98 -9.27
N ARG A 63 16.12 15.05 -9.45
CA ARG A 63 16.88 14.42 -8.39
C ARG A 63 18.34 14.83 -8.52
N THR A 64 18.90 15.30 -7.41
CA THR A 64 20.33 15.58 -7.28
C THR A 64 20.88 14.68 -6.18
N VAL A 65 22.11 14.21 -6.33
CA VAL A 65 22.84 13.49 -5.28
C VAL A 65 24.11 14.27 -5.00
N ASP A 66 24.32 14.66 -3.74
CA ASP A 66 25.52 15.38 -3.34
C ASP A 66 26.73 14.44 -3.13
N ASP A 67 27.88 15.04 -2.84
CA ASP A 67 29.14 14.31 -2.64
C ASP A 67 29.11 13.39 -1.40
N ASP A 68 28.21 13.66 -0.45
CA ASP A 68 28.00 12.84 0.76
C ASP A 68 27.01 11.69 0.50
N GLY A 69 26.44 11.60 -0.70
CA GLY A 69 25.44 10.60 -1.06
C GLY A 69 24.06 10.88 -0.48
N GLU A 70 23.76 12.12 -0.07
CA GLU A 70 22.39 12.54 0.22
C GLU A 70 21.68 12.90 -1.09
N GLY A 71 20.50 12.32 -1.30
CA GLY A 71 19.63 12.67 -2.42
C GLY A 71 18.70 13.83 -2.05
N VAL A 72 18.46 14.71 -2.99
CA VAL A 72 17.44 15.76 -2.90
C VAL A 72 16.51 15.65 -4.10
N ILE A 73 15.22 15.71 -3.85
CA ILE A 73 14.19 15.83 -4.88
C ILE A 73 13.68 17.27 -4.87
N GLU A 74 13.65 17.87 -6.06
CA GLU A 74 13.12 19.20 -6.31
C GLU A 74 12.01 19.11 -7.36
N VAL A 75 10.89 19.79 -7.10
CA VAL A 75 9.75 19.86 -8.01
C VAL A 75 9.49 21.31 -8.36
N GLU A 76 9.71 21.66 -9.61
CA GLU A 76 9.49 23.00 -10.15
C GLU A 76 8.34 22.98 -11.15
N GLY A 77 7.46 23.99 -11.14
CA GLY A 77 6.45 24.10 -12.18
C GLY A 77 5.14 24.75 -11.79
N ALA A 78 4.26 24.93 -12.77
CA ALA A 78 2.93 25.48 -12.53
C ALA A 78 2.09 24.49 -11.69
N GLY A 79 1.77 24.89 -10.45
CA GLY A 79 0.95 24.12 -9.52
C GLY A 79 1.72 23.52 -8.34
N PHE A 80 3.05 23.34 -8.42
CA PHE A 80 3.83 22.78 -7.31
C PHE A 80 4.89 23.81 -6.88
N GLY A 81 4.81 24.26 -5.63
CA GLY A 81 5.44 25.50 -5.16
C GLY A 81 6.96 25.46 -4.97
N GLY A 82 7.70 24.71 -5.78
CA GLY A 82 9.12 24.44 -5.52
C GLY A 82 9.29 23.42 -4.39
N ALA A 83 8.57 22.29 -4.46
CA ALA A 83 8.63 21.30 -3.39
C ALA A 83 10.02 20.67 -3.32
N LEU A 84 10.57 20.55 -2.11
CA LEU A 84 11.97 20.14 -1.91
C LEU A 84 12.10 19.22 -0.70
N TRP A 85 12.59 18.01 -0.88
CA TRP A 85 12.82 17.09 0.24
C TRP A 85 14.02 16.18 0.04
N ARG A 86 14.52 15.63 1.14
CA ARG A 86 15.58 14.62 1.12
C ARG A 86 15.03 13.27 0.69
N ALA A 87 15.77 12.57 -0.16
CA ALA A 87 15.50 11.21 -0.59
C ALA A 87 16.74 10.34 -0.39
N SER A 88 16.52 9.05 -0.11
CA SER A 88 17.60 8.06 -0.05
C SER A 88 18.38 8.03 -1.37
N ALA A 89 19.71 7.99 -1.34
CA ALA A 89 20.54 7.90 -2.54
C ALA A 89 21.61 6.80 -2.41
N PRO A 90 21.31 5.57 -2.86
CA PRO A 90 22.31 4.49 -2.93
C PRO A 90 23.35 4.68 -4.06
N GLY A 91 23.50 5.89 -4.63
CA GLY A 91 24.40 6.18 -5.75
C GLY A 91 23.85 5.87 -7.16
N ILE A 92 22.53 5.64 -7.31
CA ILE A 92 21.87 5.50 -8.62
C ILE A 92 21.02 6.75 -8.85
N VAL A 93 21.42 7.61 -9.80
CA VAL A 93 20.75 8.89 -10.07
C VAL A 93 19.60 8.72 -11.09
N ASP A 94 19.68 7.74 -11.98
CA ASP A 94 18.85 7.63 -13.20
C ASP A 94 17.42 7.08 -13.02
N ASP A 95 16.97 6.86 -11.78
CA ASP A 95 15.72 6.15 -11.50
C ASP A 95 14.74 6.97 -10.63
N VAL A 96 14.39 8.16 -11.12
CA VAL A 96 13.22 8.93 -10.67
C VAL A 96 12.09 8.76 -11.67
N ARG A 97 10.86 8.61 -11.17
CA ARG A 97 9.62 8.59 -11.94
C ARG A 97 8.60 9.47 -11.25
N ALA A 98 7.73 10.11 -12.01
CA ALA A 98 6.69 10.94 -11.46
C ALA A 98 5.37 10.70 -12.20
N PHE A 99 4.27 10.94 -11.51
CA PHE A 99 2.93 10.61 -11.97
C PHE A 99 1.92 11.62 -11.43
N ARG A 100 1.06 12.16 -12.29
CA ARG A 100 -0.09 12.94 -11.82
C ARG A 100 -1.15 11.99 -11.28
N VAL A 101 -1.59 12.23 -10.04
CA VAL A 101 -2.69 11.50 -9.39
C VAL A 101 -3.79 12.48 -9.00
N VAL A 102 -5.04 12.02 -8.99
CA VAL A 102 -6.21 12.84 -8.63
C VAL A 102 -6.88 12.20 -7.44
N TRP A 103 -7.01 12.92 -6.34
CA TRP A 103 -7.70 12.47 -5.12
C TRP A 103 -9.20 12.30 -5.36
N GLY A 104 -9.88 11.56 -4.48
CA GLY A 104 -11.34 11.37 -4.56
C GLY A 104 -12.16 12.66 -4.48
N ASP A 105 -11.58 13.75 -3.99
CA ASP A 105 -12.20 15.09 -3.96
C ASP A 105 -11.92 15.93 -5.22
N GLY A 106 -11.22 15.36 -6.21
CA GLY A 106 -10.88 16.00 -7.48
C GLY A 106 -9.63 16.88 -7.46
N ARG A 107 -8.96 17.06 -6.30
CA ARG A 107 -7.69 17.78 -6.25
C ARG A 107 -6.57 16.95 -6.87
N SER A 108 -5.65 17.62 -7.56
CA SER A 108 -4.47 16.98 -8.13
C SER A 108 -3.34 16.89 -7.10
N ALA A 109 -2.57 15.84 -7.21
CA ALA A 109 -1.30 15.68 -6.53
C ALA A 109 -0.28 15.03 -7.49
N LEU A 110 0.98 15.10 -7.08
CA LEU A 110 2.10 14.48 -7.77
C LEU A 110 2.60 13.32 -6.93
N ALA A 111 2.66 12.12 -7.51
CA ALA A 111 3.38 11.00 -6.92
C ALA A 111 4.77 10.92 -7.54
N VAL A 112 5.83 11.00 -6.73
CA VAL A 112 7.22 10.85 -7.15
C VAL A 112 7.77 9.56 -6.58
N ALA A 113 8.18 8.64 -7.46
CA ALA A 113 8.80 7.38 -7.12
C ALA A 113 10.30 7.43 -7.39
N VAL A 114 11.11 7.00 -6.42
CA VAL A 114 12.57 7.03 -6.49
C VAL A 114 13.09 5.63 -6.18
N LEU A 115 13.92 5.07 -7.06
CA LEU A 115 14.56 3.79 -6.79
C LEU A 115 15.63 3.97 -5.71
N GLU A 116 15.45 3.24 -4.61
CA GLU A 116 16.37 3.21 -3.46
C GLU A 116 17.36 2.05 -3.52
N GLY A 117 17.17 1.12 -4.46
CA GLY A 117 18.13 0.06 -4.72
C GLY A 117 17.50 -1.21 -5.23
N VAL A 118 18.35 -2.13 -5.68
CA VAL A 118 17.95 -3.45 -6.16
C VAL A 118 18.67 -4.51 -5.32
N SER A 119 17.92 -5.42 -4.70
CA SER A 119 18.52 -6.46 -3.87
C SER A 119 19.41 -7.39 -4.70
N ASN A 120 20.57 -7.74 -4.17
CA ASN A 120 21.41 -8.78 -4.77
C ASN A 120 20.69 -10.15 -4.77
N GLY A 121 20.78 -10.90 -5.86
CA GLY A 121 20.14 -12.21 -6.02
C GLY A 121 18.66 -12.13 -6.42
N LEU A 122 17.81 -11.65 -5.50
CA LEU A 122 16.41 -11.18 -5.66
C LEU A 122 16.08 -10.41 -6.95
N GLY A 123 16.94 -9.45 -7.30
CA GLY A 123 16.55 -8.42 -8.26
C GLY A 123 15.34 -7.59 -7.81
N VAL A 124 15.01 -7.58 -6.51
CA VAL A 124 13.88 -6.83 -5.96
C VAL A 124 14.23 -5.36 -5.96
N ALA A 125 13.50 -4.56 -6.74
CA ALA A 125 13.64 -3.13 -6.81
C ALA A 125 12.87 -2.47 -5.67
N THR A 126 13.54 -1.72 -4.80
CA THR A 126 12.88 -1.00 -3.69
C THR A 126 12.72 0.45 -4.06
N TRP A 127 11.49 0.95 -3.98
CA TRP A 127 11.13 2.30 -4.38
C TRP A 127 10.54 3.05 -3.20
N SER A 128 11.00 4.27 -2.95
CA SER A 128 10.26 5.24 -2.14
C SER A 128 9.30 6.01 -3.02
N VAL A 129 8.08 6.20 -2.54
CA VAL A 129 7.01 6.91 -3.25
C VAL A 129 6.52 8.02 -2.33
N HIS A 130 6.56 9.26 -2.82
CA HIS A 130 6.15 10.47 -2.11
C HIS A 130 4.98 11.11 -2.83
N VAL A 131 3.94 11.50 -2.09
CA VAL A 131 2.77 12.20 -2.65
C VAL A 131 2.80 13.66 -2.23
N VAL A 132 2.91 14.55 -3.21
CA VAL A 132 3.02 16.00 -3.06
C VAL A 132 1.71 16.63 -3.51
N PRO A 133 0.94 17.25 -2.60
CA PRO A 133 -0.23 18.04 -2.98
C PRO A 133 0.14 19.21 -3.89
N GLU A 134 -0.79 19.60 -4.77
CA GLU A 134 -0.67 20.88 -5.48
C GLU A 134 -0.55 22.04 -4.48
N GLY A 135 0.42 22.93 -4.71
CA GLY A 135 0.73 24.08 -3.87
C GLY A 135 1.53 23.78 -2.60
N ALA A 136 1.90 22.52 -2.34
CA ALA A 136 2.75 22.17 -1.20
C ALA A 136 4.24 22.37 -1.51
N ASP A 137 5.01 22.65 -0.46
CA ASP A 137 6.48 22.74 -0.46
C ASP A 137 7.17 21.44 -0.01
N GLN A 138 6.38 20.47 0.46
CA GLN A 138 6.82 19.17 0.98
C GLN A 138 5.82 18.07 0.61
N PRO A 139 6.24 16.80 0.55
CA PRO A 139 5.32 15.68 0.47
C PRO A 139 4.36 15.63 1.67
N ALA A 140 3.09 15.35 1.43
CA ALA A 140 2.11 15.11 2.50
C ALA A 140 2.41 13.80 3.23
N TYR A 141 2.82 12.78 2.48
CA TYR A 141 3.24 11.48 2.99
C TYR A 141 4.14 10.77 1.98
N GLY A 142 4.82 9.73 2.46
CA GLY A 142 5.57 8.81 1.62
C GLY A 142 5.47 7.38 2.15
N PHE A 143 5.88 6.44 1.33
CA PHE A 143 5.93 5.02 1.65
C PHE A 143 6.93 4.29 0.76
N ILE A 144 7.22 3.03 1.11
CA ILE A 144 8.07 2.15 0.33
C ILE A 144 7.26 1.03 -0.31
N ALA A 145 7.56 0.75 -1.57
CA ALA A 145 7.06 -0.38 -2.34
C ALA A 145 8.23 -1.20 -2.90
N ARG A 146 8.06 -2.52 -2.98
CA ARG A 146 9.05 -3.46 -3.55
C ARG A 146 8.52 -4.06 -4.84
N ASP A 147 9.29 -3.89 -5.91
CA ASP A 147 8.86 -4.05 -7.28
C ASP A 147 7.63 -3.15 -7.52
N PHE A 148 7.89 -1.85 -7.66
CA PHE A 148 6.92 -0.85 -8.09
C PHE A 148 6.97 -0.75 -9.62
N ASP A 149 5.84 -0.47 -10.28
CA ASP A 149 5.80 -0.31 -11.73
C ASP A 149 6.18 1.12 -12.13
N PRO A 150 7.37 1.35 -12.70
CA PRO A 150 7.85 2.69 -13.07
C PRO A 150 7.10 3.28 -14.26
N GLU A 151 6.30 2.50 -15.00
CA GLU A 151 5.44 2.99 -16.07
C GLU A 151 4.07 3.46 -15.52
N GLY A 152 3.86 3.36 -14.21
CA GLY A 152 2.66 3.85 -13.53
C GLY A 152 1.54 2.82 -13.39
N GLY A 153 1.75 1.57 -13.82
CA GLY A 153 0.74 0.50 -13.66
C GLY A 153 0.39 0.18 -12.20
N SER A 154 1.25 0.58 -11.25
CA SER A 154 0.96 0.56 -9.80
C SER A 154 -0.15 1.52 -9.38
N PHE A 155 -0.52 2.50 -10.22
CA PHE A 155 -1.68 3.37 -10.03
C PHE A 155 -2.86 2.94 -10.92
N ALA A 156 -4.05 2.87 -10.33
CA ALA A 156 -5.27 2.44 -10.99
C ALA A 156 -6.48 3.28 -10.55
N THR A 157 -7.65 3.05 -11.16
CA THR A 157 -8.93 3.52 -10.61
C THR A 157 -9.82 2.38 -10.18
N TRP A 158 -10.57 2.63 -9.11
CA TRP A 158 -11.64 1.74 -8.65
C TRP A 158 -12.84 2.56 -8.20
N GLY A 159 -14.01 2.30 -8.80
CA GLY A 159 -15.20 3.12 -8.53
C GLY A 159 -15.04 4.60 -8.89
N GLY A 160 -14.05 4.95 -9.72
CA GLY A 160 -13.68 6.34 -10.02
C GLY A 160 -12.66 6.94 -9.04
N GLU A 161 -12.30 6.23 -7.97
CA GLU A 161 -11.32 6.70 -6.98
C GLU A 161 -9.90 6.21 -7.32
N PRO A 162 -8.86 7.02 -7.05
CA PRO A 162 -7.47 6.64 -7.26
C PRO A 162 -7.03 5.54 -6.29
N VAL A 163 -6.36 4.53 -6.82
CA VAL A 163 -5.80 3.42 -6.03
C VAL A 163 -4.32 3.26 -6.35
N VAL A 164 -3.51 3.03 -5.32
CA VAL A 164 -2.13 2.54 -5.47
C VAL A 164 -2.02 1.10 -4.97
N TRP A 165 -1.35 0.25 -5.76
CA TRP A 165 -0.94 -1.09 -5.36
C TRP A 165 0.44 -1.03 -4.72
N ALA A 166 0.47 -0.95 -3.39
CA ALA A 166 1.72 -1.04 -2.65
C ALA A 166 2.16 -2.50 -2.53
N THR A 167 3.37 -2.77 -2.98
CA THR A 167 3.92 -4.12 -3.13
C THR A 167 4.99 -4.43 -2.10
N GLU A 168 5.04 -5.68 -1.64
CA GLU A 168 6.04 -6.13 -0.68
C GLU A 168 6.36 -7.61 -0.86
N TRP A 169 7.65 -7.96 -0.79
CA TRP A 169 8.09 -9.35 -0.65
C TRP A 169 8.08 -9.80 0.80
N MET A 170 7.37 -10.89 1.08
CA MET A 170 7.31 -11.49 2.41
C MET A 170 7.21 -13.01 2.38
N GLU A 171 7.76 -13.63 3.42
CA GLU A 171 7.57 -15.05 3.68
C GLU A 171 6.18 -15.29 4.30
N ALA A 172 5.41 -16.21 3.72
CA ALA A 172 4.05 -16.49 4.15
C ALA A 172 3.65 -17.94 3.88
N GLU A 173 2.68 -18.44 4.65
CA GLU A 173 2.02 -19.71 4.35
C GLU A 173 1.18 -19.60 3.07
N ASP A 174 1.12 -20.70 2.32
CA ASP A 174 0.19 -20.92 1.22
C ASP A 174 -1.26 -20.81 1.75
N PRO A 175 -2.12 -19.92 1.21
CA PRO A 175 -3.52 -19.77 1.65
C PRO A 175 -4.31 -21.07 1.51
N ALA A 176 -3.94 -21.89 0.53
CA ALA A 176 -4.57 -23.18 0.30
C ALA A 176 -3.99 -24.30 1.20
N GLY A 177 -2.94 -24.03 1.96
CA GLY A 177 -2.25 -25.01 2.81
C GLY A 177 -1.55 -26.15 2.05
N ARG A 178 -1.39 -26.04 0.73
CA ARG A 178 -0.90 -27.14 -0.13
C ARG A 178 0.60 -27.17 -0.27
N ARG A 179 1.25 -26.00 -0.21
CA ARG A 179 2.67 -25.81 -0.55
C ARG A 179 3.53 -25.29 0.60
N GLY A 180 3.00 -25.33 1.83
CA GLY A 180 3.65 -24.78 3.02
C GLY A 180 4.06 -23.31 2.86
N THR A 181 5.06 -22.91 3.63
CA THR A 181 5.63 -21.56 3.62
C THR A 181 6.44 -21.30 2.34
N GLY A 182 6.45 -20.04 1.87
CA GLY A 182 7.29 -19.60 0.78
C GLY A 182 7.34 -18.08 0.67
N MET A 183 8.15 -17.57 -0.25
CA MET A 183 8.27 -16.14 -0.54
C MET A 183 7.15 -15.70 -1.50
N TYR A 184 6.45 -14.61 -1.19
CA TYR A 184 5.37 -14.05 -2.00
C TYR A 184 5.59 -12.57 -2.25
N LEU A 185 5.33 -12.12 -3.47
CA LEU A 185 5.04 -10.72 -3.76
C LEU A 185 3.59 -10.46 -3.39
N VAL A 186 3.36 -9.54 -2.47
CA VAL A 186 2.04 -9.20 -1.95
C VAL A 186 1.71 -7.77 -2.36
N GLY A 187 0.64 -7.60 -3.12
CA GLY A 187 0.08 -6.31 -3.50
C GLY A 187 -1.13 -5.96 -2.65
N ARG A 188 -1.09 -4.77 -2.05
CA ARG A 188 -2.14 -4.23 -1.19
C ARG A 188 -2.68 -2.94 -1.84
N PRO A 189 -3.99 -2.89 -2.13
CA PRO A 189 -4.59 -1.70 -2.71
C PRO A 189 -4.95 -0.67 -1.61
N PHE A 190 -4.58 0.59 -1.83
CA PHE A 190 -4.93 1.73 -1.00
C PHE A 190 -5.54 2.84 -1.84
N PHE A 191 -6.62 3.44 -1.36
CA PHE A 191 -7.11 4.71 -1.87
C PHE A 191 -6.13 5.82 -1.51
N ILE A 192 -5.87 6.71 -2.47
CA ILE A 192 -4.97 7.85 -2.33
C ILE A 192 -5.81 9.08 -2.01
N GLY A 193 -5.61 9.67 -0.83
CA GLY A 193 -6.30 10.88 -0.41
C GLY A 193 -5.36 11.95 0.11
N ALA A 194 -5.94 13.12 0.42
CA ALA A 194 -5.23 14.24 1.05
C ALA A 194 -4.69 13.89 2.44
N ASP A 195 -5.47 13.09 3.18
CA ASP A 195 -5.17 12.70 4.56
C ASP A 195 -4.25 11.47 4.64
N GLY A 196 -3.83 10.93 3.49
CA GLY A 196 -2.96 9.75 3.42
C GLY A 196 -3.55 8.60 2.61
N LEU A 197 -3.03 7.41 2.90
CA LEU A 197 -3.48 6.14 2.34
C LEU A 197 -4.60 5.54 3.21
N ALA A 198 -5.71 5.19 2.58
CA ALA A 198 -6.79 4.43 3.19
C ALA A 198 -6.85 3.02 2.58
N PRO A 199 -6.88 1.93 3.36
CA PRO A 199 -6.94 0.59 2.78
C PRO A 199 -8.23 0.38 1.96
N ALA A 200 -8.10 -0.04 0.71
CA ALA A 200 -9.24 -0.27 -0.18
C ALA A 200 -9.93 -1.61 0.16
N ALA A 201 -10.77 -1.60 1.20
CA ALA A 201 -11.31 -2.80 1.85
C ALA A 201 -12.09 -3.74 0.92
N ASP A 202 -12.70 -3.19 -0.11
CA ASP A 202 -13.50 -3.87 -1.13
C ASP A 202 -12.65 -4.50 -2.24
N LEU A 203 -11.41 -4.03 -2.45
CA LEU A 203 -10.44 -4.64 -3.34
C LEU A 203 -9.61 -5.70 -2.61
N PRO A 204 -9.47 -6.93 -3.14
CA PRO A 204 -8.72 -7.97 -2.43
C PRO A 204 -7.21 -7.72 -2.42
N ILE A 205 -6.54 -8.25 -1.40
CA ILE A 205 -5.08 -8.40 -1.43
C ILE A 205 -4.73 -9.44 -2.50
N ARG A 206 -3.70 -9.17 -3.29
CA ARG A 206 -3.17 -10.10 -4.30
C ARG A 206 -1.82 -10.61 -3.83
N ALA A 207 -1.55 -11.90 -4.01
CA ALA A 207 -0.27 -12.49 -3.66
C ALA A 207 0.21 -13.46 -4.75
N ARG A 208 1.44 -13.30 -5.23
CA ARG A 208 2.05 -14.20 -6.20
C ARG A 208 3.29 -14.83 -5.56
N ARG A 209 3.30 -16.17 -5.45
CA ARG A 209 4.44 -16.92 -4.92
C ARG A 209 5.63 -16.81 -5.87
N LEU A 210 6.83 -16.60 -5.33
CA LEU A 210 8.08 -16.72 -6.08
C LEU A 210 8.29 -18.18 -6.49
N LEU A 211 8.18 -18.45 -7.79
CA LEU A 211 8.50 -19.73 -8.42
C LEU A 211 9.54 -19.49 -9.52
N ALA A 212 10.15 -20.55 -10.05
CA ALA A 212 11.22 -20.43 -11.06
C ALA A 212 10.81 -19.62 -12.31
N GLU A 213 9.53 -19.69 -12.68
CA GLU A 213 8.92 -18.97 -13.82
C GLU A 213 8.67 -17.47 -13.57
N PHE A 214 8.64 -17.03 -12.31
CA PHE A 214 8.15 -15.72 -11.91
C PHE A 214 8.89 -14.57 -12.63
N ARG A 215 10.21 -14.66 -12.77
CA ARG A 215 11.02 -13.58 -13.37
C ARG A 215 10.95 -13.50 -14.89
N THR A 216 10.48 -14.55 -15.55
CA THR A 216 10.31 -14.55 -17.00
C THR A 216 8.90 -14.16 -17.42
N GLU A 217 8.00 -13.93 -16.46
CA GLU A 217 6.64 -13.48 -16.73
C GLU A 217 6.63 -11.99 -17.13
N PRO A 218 6.01 -11.64 -18.27
CA PRO A 218 5.88 -10.24 -18.69
C PRO A 218 4.87 -9.48 -17.82
N GLY A 219 4.96 -8.14 -17.84
CA GLY A 219 3.93 -7.24 -17.27
C GLY A 219 4.24 -6.65 -15.89
N GLY A 220 5.45 -6.86 -15.37
CA GLY A 220 5.90 -6.22 -14.14
C GLY A 220 5.02 -6.56 -12.92
N PRO A 221 5.14 -5.79 -11.82
CA PRO A 221 4.56 -6.15 -10.53
C PRO A 221 3.04 -6.25 -10.54
N VAL A 222 2.38 -5.29 -11.18
CA VAL A 222 0.91 -5.29 -11.30
C VAL A 222 0.44 -6.36 -12.27
N GLY A 223 1.17 -6.62 -13.37
CA GLY A 223 0.89 -7.75 -14.25
C GLY A 223 1.00 -9.09 -13.54
N TRP A 224 2.04 -9.30 -12.73
CA TRP A 224 2.21 -10.52 -11.94
C TRP A 224 1.06 -10.73 -10.95
N LEU A 225 0.60 -9.66 -10.29
CA LEU A 225 -0.51 -9.68 -9.33
C LEU A 225 -1.91 -9.79 -9.98
N SER A 226 -2.02 -9.39 -11.25
CA SER A 226 -3.23 -9.52 -12.06
C SER A 226 -3.30 -10.84 -12.81
N SER A 227 -2.20 -11.59 -12.87
CA SER A 227 -2.14 -12.89 -13.53
C SER A 227 -3.06 -13.92 -12.85
N ARG A 228 -3.49 -14.93 -13.62
CA ARG A 228 -4.23 -16.09 -13.09
C ARG A 228 -3.47 -16.88 -12.02
N ALA A 229 -2.16 -16.67 -11.95
CA ALA A 229 -1.26 -17.39 -11.09
C ALA A 229 -1.06 -16.67 -9.74
N ALA A 230 -1.57 -15.44 -9.62
CA ALA A 230 -1.74 -14.74 -8.36
C ALA A 230 -2.99 -15.22 -7.62
N GLU A 231 -2.90 -15.18 -6.30
CA GLU A 231 -3.94 -15.61 -5.37
C GLU A 231 -4.63 -14.41 -4.75
N THR A 232 -5.91 -14.57 -4.45
CA THR A 232 -6.72 -13.57 -3.75
C THR A 232 -6.70 -13.86 -2.26
N ARG A 233 -6.36 -12.87 -1.44
CA ARG A 233 -6.38 -12.99 0.02
C ARG A 233 -7.33 -11.96 0.62
N ARG A 234 -8.08 -12.40 1.65
CA ARG A 234 -8.97 -11.53 2.44
C ARG A 234 -8.24 -10.85 3.62
N GLN A 235 -7.15 -11.43 4.07
CA GLN A 235 -6.35 -10.95 5.18
C GLN A 235 -4.89 -10.86 4.77
N ASP A 236 -4.18 -9.93 5.39
CA ASP A 236 -2.75 -9.77 5.21
C ASP A 236 -2.01 -11.05 5.61
N PRO A 237 -1.05 -11.57 4.83
CA PRO A 237 -0.26 -12.73 5.23
C PRO A 237 0.51 -12.52 6.54
N ALA A 238 0.87 -11.27 6.87
CA ALA A 238 1.54 -10.97 8.14
C ALA A 238 0.60 -11.09 9.35
N ARG A 239 -0.73 -11.07 9.13
CA ARG A 239 -1.71 -11.23 10.19
C ARG A 239 -1.85 -12.73 10.53
N SER A 240 -1.14 -13.17 11.56
CA SER A 240 -1.36 -14.50 12.14
C SER A 240 -2.46 -14.46 13.21
N GLY A 241 -3.51 -15.28 13.04
CA GLY A 241 -4.51 -15.52 14.08
C GLY A 241 -5.57 -14.42 14.25
N ALA A 242 -6.40 -14.59 15.29
CA ALA A 242 -7.40 -13.60 15.68
C ALA A 242 -6.68 -12.32 16.16
N PRO A 243 -7.27 -11.12 15.98
CA PRO A 243 -6.75 -9.85 16.52
C PRO A 243 -6.82 -9.82 18.06
N GLY A 244 -6.05 -10.69 18.72
CA GLY A 244 -5.68 -10.55 20.10
C GLY A 244 -4.52 -9.57 20.22
N GLY A 245 -4.45 -8.88 21.35
CA GLY A 245 -3.41 -7.89 21.59
C GLY A 245 -3.80 -6.96 22.73
N ASP A 246 -2.81 -6.26 23.25
CA ASP A 246 -3.01 -5.29 24.32
C ASP A 246 -3.49 -3.98 23.70
N ALA A 247 -4.66 -3.51 24.15
CA ALA A 247 -5.21 -2.23 23.71
C ALA A 247 -4.48 -1.09 24.40
N GLY A 248 -4.19 -0.02 23.67
CA GLY A 248 -3.49 1.13 24.21
C GLY A 248 -3.55 2.34 23.29
N ARG A 249 -2.60 3.24 23.47
CA ARG A 249 -2.54 4.51 22.74
C ARG A 249 -1.10 4.86 22.38
N ILE A 250 -0.92 5.43 21.19
CA ILE A 250 0.33 6.07 20.78
C ILE A 250 0.42 7.44 21.48
N THR A 251 1.49 7.68 22.25
CA THR A 251 1.67 8.89 23.06
C THR A 251 2.75 9.83 22.54
N SER A 252 3.56 9.37 21.60
CA SER A 252 4.61 10.16 20.96
C SER A 252 4.99 9.54 19.63
N VAL A 253 5.21 10.39 18.63
CA VAL A 253 5.73 10.04 17.32
C VAL A 253 6.92 10.94 17.02
N ARG A 254 8.08 10.37 16.75
CA ARG A 254 9.31 11.13 16.48
C ARG A 254 9.93 10.68 15.17
N PRO A 255 10.30 11.60 14.27
CA PRO A 255 11.07 11.25 13.09
C PRO A 255 12.43 10.69 13.49
N GLY A 256 12.95 9.75 12.71
CA GLY A 256 14.29 9.19 12.82
C GLY A 256 14.93 9.04 11.42
N PRO A 257 16.23 8.73 11.34
CA PRO A 257 16.93 8.56 10.07
C PRO A 257 16.34 7.43 9.22
N ASP A 258 15.87 6.35 9.86
CA ASP A 258 15.37 5.14 9.20
C ASP A 258 13.84 4.99 9.36
N GLY A 259 13.08 6.10 9.36
CA GLY A 259 11.62 6.08 9.52
C GLY A 259 11.15 6.87 10.73
N PHE A 260 10.33 6.27 11.60
CA PHE A 260 9.85 6.99 12.80
C PHE A 260 9.69 6.09 14.01
N ARG A 261 9.95 6.68 15.18
CA ARG A 261 9.77 6.04 16.48
C ARG A 261 8.38 6.37 17.02
N VAL A 262 7.65 5.34 17.41
CA VAL A 262 6.36 5.46 18.10
C VAL A 262 6.50 4.97 19.52
N THR A 263 5.89 5.71 20.45
CA THR A 263 5.77 5.28 21.84
C THR A 263 4.32 4.92 22.10
N TRP A 264 4.09 3.73 22.62
CA TRP A 264 2.77 3.17 22.89
C TRP A 264 2.66 2.80 24.36
N THR A 265 1.46 2.98 24.93
CA THR A 265 1.16 2.58 26.30
C THR A 265 -0.24 1.99 26.44
N ASP A 266 -0.38 0.99 27.30
CA ASP A 266 -1.66 0.46 27.80
C ASP A 266 -2.11 1.16 29.11
N GLY A 267 -1.36 2.17 29.58
CA GLY A 267 -1.57 2.87 30.84
C GLY A 267 -0.78 2.31 32.03
N ALA A 268 -0.21 1.11 31.91
CA ALA A 268 0.66 0.49 32.92
C ALA A 268 2.11 0.35 32.45
N THR A 269 2.29 0.05 31.16
CA THR A 269 3.56 -0.18 30.50
C THR A 269 3.72 0.80 29.36
N GLU A 270 4.93 1.30 29.16
CA GLU A 270 5.32 2.10 28.00
C GLU A 270 6.34 1.32 27.18
N ARG A 271 6.14 1.28 25.86
CA ARG A 271 7.03 0.60 24.92
C ARG A 271 7.30 1.50 23.73
N ALA A 272 8.55 1.50 23.29
CA ALA A 272 8.97 2.24 22.11
C ALA A 272 9.26 1.28 20.97
N PHE A 273 8.69 1.59 19.81
CA PHE A 273 8.89 0.84 18.58
C PHE A 273 9.45 1.74 17.50
N VAL A 274 10.25 1.16 16.61
CA VAL A 274 10.66 1.82 15.37
C VAL A 274 9.88 1.20 14.22
N VAL A 275 9.21 2.07 13.47
CA VAL A 275 8.52 1.70 12.24
C VAL A 275 9.48 2.00 11.09
N ASP A 276 10.33 1.03 10.78
CA ASP A 276 11.42 1.12 9.79
C ASP A 276 11.36 -0.04 8.78
N PRO A 277 11.60 0.20 7.48
CA PRO A 277 11.86 -0.82 6.47
C PRO A 277 13.10 -1.73 6.65
N TRP A 278 14.16 -1.32 7.38
CA TRP A 278 15.47 -1.97 7.24
C TRP A 278 16.02 -2.65 8.50
N SER A 279 16.10 -2.00 9.66
CA SER A 279 16.50 -2.62 10.93
C SER A 279 16.31 -1.67 12.13
N PRO A 280 15.63 -2.09 13.20
CA PRO A 280 15.46 -1.24 14.36
C PRO A 280 16.79 -1.04 15.11
N PRO A 281 17.01 0.11 15.77
CA PRO A 281 18.14 0.31 16.66
C PRO A 281 18.08 -0.64 17.86
N ALA A 282 19.22 -0.89 18.51
CA ALA A 282 19.32 -1.88 19.59
C ALA A 282 18.40 -1.63 20.80
N ASP A 283 17.93 -0.39 20.99
CA ASP A 283 17.06 0.03 22.09
C ASP A 283 15.56 0.09 21.72
N ALA A 284 15.19 -0.37 20.52
CA ALA A 284 13.80 -0.39 20.09
C ALA A 284 13.45 -1.68 19.34
N GLU A 285 12.18 -2.05 19.41
CA GLU A 285 11.65 -3.18 18.67
C GLU A 285 11.08 -2.70 17.32
N ALA A 286 11.30 -3.46 16.25
CA ALA A 286 10.69 -3.16 14.96
C ALA A 286 9.19 -3.42 15.03
N ALA A 287 8.39 -2.47 14.55
CA ALA A 287 6.96 -2.63 14.40
C ALA A 287 6.48 -2.29 12.99
N ARG A 288 5.36 -2.91 12.61
CA ARG A 288 4.56 -2.54 11.44
C ARG A 288 3.33 -1.76 11.89
N LEU A 289 2.82 -0.90 11.01
CA LEU A 289 1.48 -0.34 11.17
C LEU A 289 0.48 -1.14 10.35
N GLY A 290 -0.70 -1.35 10.91
CA GLY A 290 -1.83 -1.91 10.20
C GLY A 290 -3.13 -1.23 10.57
N ASP A 291 -4.13 -1.38 9.72
CA ASP A 291 -5.50 -0.95 9.99
C ASP A 291 -6.29 -2.10 10.57
N ARG A 292 -6.81 -1.94 11.80
CA ARG A 292 -7.50 -3.03 12.51
C ARG A 292 -8.81 -3.41 11.82
N ALA A 293 -9.54 -2.41 11.32
CA ALA A 293 -10.86 -2.58 10.72
C ALA A 293 -10.82 -3.49 9.50
N THR A 294 -9.87 -3.25 8.59
CA THR A 294 -9.68 -4.04 7.36
C THR A 294 -8.72 -5.21 7.56
N GLY A 295 -7.86 -5.18 8.59
CA GLY A 295 -6.87 -6.21 8.84
C GLY A 295 -5.68 -6.18 7.88
N ARG A 296 -5.37 -5.01 7.33
CA ARG A 296 -4.33 -4.82 6.32
C ARG A 296 -3.16 -4.09 6.93
N LEU A 297 -1.94 -4.52 6.62
CA LEU A 297 -0.77 -3.72 6.94
C LEU A 297 -0.73 -2.51 6.02
N TYR A 298 -0.33 -1.37 6.56
CA TYR A 298 0.10 -0.24 5.74
C TYR A 298 1.43 -0.55 5.04
N PRO A 299 1.75 0.16 3.95
CA PRO A 299 3.03 0.02 3.27
C PRO A 299 4.21 0.33 4.21
N LEU A 300 5.39 -0.15 3.85
CA LEU A 300 6.62 0.14 4.59
C LEU A 300 6.88 1.65 4.65
N ALA A 301 7.47 2.12 5.75
CA ALA A 301 7.77 3.54 6.02
C ALA A 301 6.56 4.52 5.98
N TYR A 302 5.33 4.04 5.75
CA TYR A 302 4.16 4.91 5.74
C TYR A 302 3.85 5.44 7.14
N ARG A 303 3.70 6.76 7.25
CA ARG A 303 3.33 7.45 8.49
C ARG A 303 2.00 8.21 8.30
N PRO A 304 0.89 7.72 8.87
CA PRO A 304 -0.33 8.52 8.98
C PRO A 304 -0.07 9.85 9.70
N ALA A 305 -0.75 10.91 9.28
CA ALA A 305 -0.56 12.25 9.85
C ALA A 305 -1.05 12.37 11.31
N ASP A 306 -2.01 11.52 11.70
CA ASP A 306 -2.78 11.60 12.95
C ASP A 306 -2.41 10.51 13.97
N LEU A 307 -1.16 10.04 13.95
CA LEU A 307 -0.73 8.95 14.84
C LEU A 307 -0.66 9.35 16.32
N ASP A 308 -0.32 10.59 16.65
CA ASP A 308 -0.17 11.01 18.04
C ASP A 308 -1.53 11.04 18.75
N GLY A 309 -1.59 10.40 19.91
CA GLY A 309 -2.82 10.18 20.65
C GLY A 309 -3.73 9.11 20.05
N ARG A 310 -3.36 8.43 18.95
CA ARG A 310 -4.24 7.44 18.29
C ARG A 310 -4.35 6.16 19.09
N ALA A 311 -5.57 5.60 19.14
CA ALA A 311 -5.80 4.28 19.72
C ALA A 311 -5.17 3.20 18.82
N ALA A 312 -4.49 2.25 19.45
CA ALA A 312 -3.87 1.15 18.74
C ALA A 312 -3.81 -0.10 19.61
N THR A 313 -4.01 -1.26 18.99
CA THR A 313 -3.81 -2.56 19.61
C THR A 313 -2.46 -3.13 19.21
N LEU A 314 -1.63 -3.46 20.20
CA LEU A 314 -0.36 -4.14 20.00
C LEU A 314 -0.60 -5.64 19.74
N GLY A 315 -0.26 -6.11 18.54
CA GLY A 315 -0.39 -7.51 18.14
C GLY A 315 0.94 -8.12 17.69
N MET A 316 1.05 -9.44 17.82
CA MET A 316 2.16 -10.22 17.28
C MET A 316 1.73 -10.86 15.95
N GLY A 317 2.44 -10.53 14.88
CA GLY A 317 2.26 -11.10 13.55
C GLY A 317 3.04 -12.40 13.33
N ALA A 318 2.89 -12.96 12.13
CA ALA A 318 3.66 -14.12 11.71
C ALA A 318 5.17 -13.81 11.77
N GLY A 319 5.98 -14.80 12.21
CA GLY A 319 7.43 -14.61 12.34
C GLY A 319 7.86 -13.74 13.53
N GLY A 320 6.94 -13.41 14.44
CA GLY A 320 7.25 -12.61 15.63
C GLY A 320 7.32 -11.10 15.37
N THR A 321 6.91 -10.64 14.18
CA THR A 321 6.87 -9.21 13.86
C THR A 321 5.79 -8.51 14.68
N VAL A 322 6.17 -7.50 15.44
CA VAL A 322 5.20 -6.65 16.14
C VAL A 322 4.41 -5.81 15.14
N THR A 323 3.10 -5.70 15.35
CA THR A 323 2.22 -4.83 14.59
C THR A 323 1.40 -3.96 15.54
N LEU A 324 1.38 -2.66 15.29
CA LEU A 324 0.44 -1.72 15.89
C LEU A 324 -0.76 -1.60 14.96
N TRP A 325 -1.87 -2.22 15.36
CA TRP A 325 -3.14 -2.15 14.64
C TRP A 325 -3.90 -0.90 15.08
N LEU A 326 -3.97 0.10 14.21
CA LEU A 326 -4.68 1.35 14.43
C LEU A 326 -6.19 1.07 14.46
N ASP A 327 -6.86 1.60 15.47
CA ASP A 327 -8.32 1.47 15.68
C ASP A 327 -9.12 2.55 14.93
#